data_AF-A0AAW7GFP3-F1
#
_entry.id   AF-A0AAW7GFP3-F1
#
_cell.length_a   1.000
_cell.length_b   1.000
_cell.length_c   1.000
_cell.angle_alpha   90.00
_cell.angle_beta   90.00
_cell.angle_gamma   90.00
#
_symmetry.space_group_name_H-M   'P 1'
#
loop_
_entity.id
_entity.type
_entity.pdbx_description
1 polymer ?
#
loop_
_entity_poly.entity_id
_entity_poly.type
_entity_poly.pdbx_seq_one_letter_code
_entity_poly.pdbx_strand_id
1 'polypeptide(L)'
;MNKGSALKIIIGTISLCAIAACTKKTPSQVIYRYDDSRYLELKGFDCEGALWYHDTRRNIHKELVNGIYSTYQIFSGVYIHPSDKYILIPRWEPGAYKISKDYGQTWQVATYMASFPALE
;
A
#
# COMPACT_ATOMS: atom_id res chain seq x y z
N MET A 1 10.98 41.72 -33.72
CA MET A 1 10.48 40.36 -33.42
C MET A 1 9.43 40.00 -34.47
N ASN A 2 9.65 38.97 -35.29
CA ASN A 2 8.81 38.69 -36.46
C ASN A 2 7.52 37.94 -36.02
N LYS A 3 6.34 38.42 -36.42
CA LYS A 3 5.02 37.96 -35.92
C LYS A 3 4.81 36.44 -36.06
N GLY A 4 5.43 35.82 -37.08
CA GLY A 4 5.38 34.37 -37.31
C GLY A 4 6.20 33.53 -36.32
N SER A 5 7.22 34.10 -35.65
CA SER A 5 8.02 33.38 -34.64
C SER A 5 7.31 33.34 -33.29
N ALA A 6 6.63 34.42 -32.92
CA ALA A 6 5.84 34.50 -31.68
C ALA A 6 4.68 33.49 -31.67
N LEU A 7 3.99 33.31 -32.81
CA LEU A 7 2.86 32.38 -32.91
C LEU A 7 3.28 30.91 -32.76
N LYS A 8 4.45 30.52 -33.30
CA LYS A 8 4.98 29.16 -33.16
C LYS A 8 5.41 28.84 -31.72
N ILE A 9 5.94 29.83 -31.00
CA ILE A 9 6.35 29.67 -29.59
C ILE A 9 5.12 29.46 -28.69
N ILE A 10 4.03 30.19 -28.95
CA ILE A 10 2.78 30.10 -28.17
C ILE A 10 2.09 28.72 -28.35
N ILE A 11 2.06 28.19 -29.58
CA ILE A 11 1.45 26.87 -29.85
C ILE A 11 2.28 25.73 -29.23
N GLY A 12 3.62 25.83 -29.28
CA GLY A 12 4.51 24.83 -28.68
C GLY A 12 4.40 24.74 -27.16
N THR A 13 4.16 25.88 -26.49
CA THR A 13 4.05 25.95 -25.02
C THR A 13 2.70 25.44 -24.49
N ILE A 14 1.60 25.64 -25.23
CA ILE A 14 0.28 25.08 -24.87
C ILE A 14 0.27 23.56 -25.04
N SER A 15 0.90 23.04 -26.08
CA SER A 15 0.96 21.60 -26.35
C SER A 15 1.76 20.82 -25.28
N LEU A 16 2.81 21.42 -24.72
CA LEU A 16 3.61 20.81 -23.65
C LEU A 16 2.90 20.80 -22.28
N CYS A 17 1.95 21.71 -22.05
CA CYS A 17 1.20 21.81 -20.81
C CYS A 17 0.08 20.73 -20.71
N ALA A 18 -0.47 20.30 -21.86
CA ALA A 18 -1.52 19.28 -21.90
C ALA A 18 -1.02 17.85 -21.58
N ILE A 19 0.26 17.57 -21.77
CA ILE A 19 0.87 16.24 -21.53
C ILE A 19 1.39 16.08 -20.09
N ALA A 20 1.68 17.19 -19.41
CA ALA A 20 2.16 17.20 -18.02
C ALA A 20 1.03 17.23 -16.98
N ALA A 21 -0.20 17.55 -17.41
CA ALA A 21 -1.38 17.55 -16.55
C ALA A 21 -2.08 16.19 -16.60
N CYS A 22 -2.22 15.52 -15.45
CA CYS A 22 -3.15 14.43 -15.16
C CYS A 22 -2.69 12.97 -15.28
N THR A 23 -1.43 12.62 -15.02
CA THR A 23 -1.16 11.28 -14.48
C THR A 23 -1.57 11.27 -13.00
N LYS A 24 -2.76 10.72 -12.71
CA LYS A 24 -3.27 10.57 -11.34
C LYS A 24 -2.29 9.68 -10.56
N LYS A 25 -1.46 10.30 -9.72
CA LYS A 25 -0.51 9.57 -8.86
C LYS A 25 -1.31 8.63 -7.95
N THR A 26 -0.88 7.37 -7.88
CA THR A 26 -1.44 6.42 -6.91
C THR A 26 -1.29 7.00 -5.51
N PRO A 27 -2.38 7.21 -4.76
CA PRO A 27 -2.30 7.80 -3.44
C PRO A 27 -1.68 6.81 -2.47
N SER A 28 -1.07 7.35 -1.43
CA SER A 28 -0.42 6.62 -0.36
C SER A 28 -1.07 7.04 0.96
N GLN A 29 -1.39 6.06 1.81
CA GLN A 29 -2.04 6.30 3.09
C GLN A 29 -1.53 5.33 4.15
N VAL A 30 -1.32 5.84 5.37
CA VAL A 30 -1.12 4.98 6.54
C VAL A 30 -2.47 4.42 6.96
N ILE A 31 -2.65 3.10 6.84
CA ILE A 31 -3.92 2.41 7.11
C ILE A 31 -3.96 1.73 8.49
N TYR A 32 -2.78 1.45 9.05
CA TYR A 32 -2.67 0.85 10.37
C TYR A 32 -1.37 1.31 11.03
N ARG A 33 -1.45 1.79 12.27
CA ARG A 33 -0.29 2.22 13.05
C ARG A 33 -0.20 1.34 14.29
N TYR A 34 0.88 0.57 14.40
CA TYR A 34 1.12 -0.31 15.54
C TYR A 34 1.63 0.49 16.75
N ASP A 35 2.49 1.46 16.50
CA ASP A 35 3.04 2.43 17.46
C ASP A 35 3.64 3.64 16.71
N ASP A 36 4.40 4.49 17.39
CA ASP A 36 5.02 5.69 16.82
C ASP A 36 6.00 5.44 15.65
N SER A 37 6.56 4.23 15.58
CA SER A 37 7.62 3.85 14.63
C SER A 37 7.21 2.81 13.59
N ARG A 38 6.12 2.07 13.84
CA ARG A 38 5.68 0.94 13.02
C ARG A 38 4.32 1.16 12.41
N TYR A 39 4.20 1.00 11.09
CA TYR A 39 2.93 1.21 10.40
C TYR A 39 2.83 0.46 9.06
N LEU A 40 1.59 0.33 8.59
CA LEU A 40 1.25 -0.14 7.25
C LEU A 40 0.87 1.03 6.35
N GLU A 41 1.47 1.07 5.17
CA GLU A 41 1.16 2.01 4.11
C GLU A 41 0.46 1.26 2.96
N LEU A 42 -0.74 1.73 2.60
CA LEU A 42 -1.43 1.31 1.39
C LEU A 42 -1.12 2.28 0.26
N LYS A 43 -0.75 1.74 -0.90
CA LYS A 43 -0.65 2.49 -2.15
C LYS A 43 -1.68 1.95 -3.13
N GLY A 44 -2.79 2.67 -3.32
CA GLY A 44 -3.88 2.21 -4.17
C GLY A 44 -5.15 3.02 -4.01
N PHE A 45 -6.29 2.47 -4.44
CA PHE A 45 -7.58 3.16 -4.48
C PHE A 45 -8.64 2.31 -3.80
N ASP A 46 -9.73 2.92 -3.34
CA ASP A 46 -10.93 2.21 -2.86
C ASP A 46 -10.65 1.13 -1.80
N CYS A 47 -9.72 1.42 -0.87
CA CYS A 47 -9.28 0.49 0.19
C CYS A 47 -8.53 -0.76 -0.31
N GLU A 48 -8.01 -0.71 -1.54
CA GLU A 48 -7.27 -1.79 -2.16
C GLU A 48 -5.93 -1.32 -2.76
N GLY A 49 -4.92 -2.19 -2.80
CA GLY A 49 -3.67 -1.90 -3.52
C GLY A 49 -2.42 -2.61 -2.99
N ALA A 50 -1.27 -1.99 -3.25
CA ALA A 50 0.02 -2.48 -2.76
C ALA A 50 0.17 -2.18 -1.27
N LEU A 51 0.72 -3.14 -0.51
CA LEU A 51 0.91 -3.02 0.93
C LEU A 51 2.38 -2.98 1.30
N TRP A 52 2.74 -1.99 2.12
CA TRP A 52 4.08 -1.80 2.63
C TRP A 52 4.08 -1.83 4.16
N TYR A 53 5.12 -2.45 4.74
CA TYR A 53 5.41 -2.40 6.17
C TYR A 53 6.64 -1.55 6.44
N HIS A 54 6.54 -0.73 7.48
CA HIS A 54 7.58 0.19 7.92
C HIS A 54 7.86 -0.02 9.39
N ASP A 55 9.15 -0.07 9.75
CA ASP A 55 9.65 0.13 11.12
C ASP A 55 10.81 1.12 11.03
N THR A 56 10.58 2.36 11.43
CA THR A 56 11.59 3.43 11.35
C THR A 56 12.71 3.23 12.36
N ARG A 57 12.41 2.63 13.53
CA ARG A 57 13.41 2.36 14.58
C ARG A 57 14.40 1.29 14.15
N ARG A 58 13.95 0.29 13.39
CA ARG A 58 14.77 -0.83 12.89
C ARG A 58 15.19 -0.66 11.43
N ASN A 59 14.87 0.46 10.80
CA ASN A 59 15.15 0.74 9.39
C ASN A 59 14.61 -0.35 8.44
N ILE A 60 13.37 -0.79 8.67
CA ILE A 60 12.70 -1.79 7.84
C ILE A 60 11.72 -1.08 6.90
N HIS A 61 11.83 -1.38 5.61
CA HIS A 61 10.89 -0.95 4.58
C HIS A 61 10.65 -2.14 3.63
N LYS A 62 9.48 -2.78 3.73
CA LYS A 62 9.18 -4.03 3.02
C LYS A 62 7.90 -3.93 2.24
N GLU A 63 7.96 -4.20 0.94
CA GLU A 63 6.77 -4.49 0.14
C GLU A 63 6.25 -5.87 0.53
N LEU A 64 5.05 -5.92 1.13
CA LEU A 64 4.39 -7.15 1.53
C LEU A 64 3.50 -7.69 0.44
N VAL A 65 2.79 -6.80 -0.26
CA VAL A 65 1.91 -7.14 -1.38
C VAL A 65 2.25 -6.21 -2.52
N ASN A 66 2.69 -6.81 -3.63
CA ASN A 66 2.96 -6.06 -4.84
C ASN A 66 1.65 -5.86 -5.61
N GLY A 67 1.22 -4.61 -5.72
CA GLY A 67 -0.05 -4.20 -6.33
C GLY A 67 -0.21 -4.52 -7.82
N ILE A 68 0.85 -4.98 -8.50
CA ILE A 68 0.80 -5.42 -9.90
C ILE A 68 0.33 -6.89 -10.00
N TYR A 69 0.80 -7.75 -9.09
CA TYR A 69 0.53 -9.19 -9.14
C TYR A 69 -0.63 -9.63 -8.25
N SER A 70 -0.97 -8.84 -7.23
CA SER A 70 -2.02 -9.13 -6.26
C SER A 70 -2.47 -7.85 -5.55
N THR A 71 -3.68 -7.83 -5.00
CA THR A 71 -4.19 -6.68 -4.24
C THR A 71 -4.39 -7.04 -2.77
N TYR A 72 -3.98 -6.12 -1.88
CA TYR A 72 -4.33 -6.15 -0.48
C TYR A 72 -5.63 -5.38 -0.28
N GLN A 73 -6.59 -6.00 0.39
CA GLN A 73 -7.84 -5.37 0.82
C GLN A 73 -7.78 -5.11 2.32
N ILE A 74 -8.03 -3.85 2.73
CA ILE A 74 -7.98 -3.43 4.12
C ILE A 74 -8.96 -4.23 4.98
N PHE A 75 -8.50 -4.64 6.17
CA PHE A 75 -9.38 -5.08 7.25
C PHE A 75 -9.89 -3.87 8.04
N SER A 76 -11.21 -3.66 8.09
CA SER A 76 -11.84 -2.49 8.72
C SER A 76 -12.31 -2.72 10.17
N GLY A 77 -12.17 -3.94 10.69
CA GLY A 77 -12.52 -4.25 12.08
C GLY A 77 -11.49 -3.76 13.09
N VAL A 78 -11.82 -3.88 14.38
CA VAL A 78 -10.86 -3.63 15.46
C VAL A 78 -9.77 -4.69 15.41
N TYR A 79 -8.53 -4.27 15.20
CA TYR A 79 -7.35 -5.13 15.27
C TYR A 79 -6.55 -4.76 16.51
N ILE A 80 -6.37 -5.72 17.42
CA ILE A 80 -5.56 -5.58 18.63
C ILE A 80 -4.23 -6.28 18.38
N HIS A 81 -3.13 -5.53 18.47
CA HIS A 81 -1.77 -6.02 18.24
C HIS A 81 -1.02 -6.15 19.58
N PRO A 82 -0.86 -7.36 20.14
CA PRO A 82 -0.40 -7.52 21.52
C PRO A 82 1.13 -7.63 21.69
N SER A 83 1.93 -7.59 20.63
CA SER A 83 3.35 -7.92 20.72
C SER A 83 4.21 -7.13 19.75
N ASP A 84 5.36 -6.63 20.19
CA ASP A 84 6.28 -5.94 19.30
C ASP A 84 6.96 -6.84 18.26
N LYS A 85 7.22 -8.11 18.64
CA LYS A 85 8.02 -9.04 17.84
C LYS A 85 7.18 -9.79 16.80
N TYR A 86 6.04 -10.31 17.23
CA TYR A 86 5.08 -11.03 16.41
C TYR A 86 4.08 -10.06 15.78
N ILE A 87 4.03 -10.03 14.45
CA ILE A 87 3.14 -9.15 13.68
C ILE A 87 2.26 -10.00 12.79
N LEU A 88 0.96 -9.72 12.80
CA LEU A 88 -0.02 -10.27 11.88
C LEU A 88 -0.56 -9.13 11.01
N ILE A 89 -0.70 -9.37 9.71
CA ILE A 89 -1.39 -8.46 8.80
C ILE A 89 -2.81 -8.98 8.60
N PRO A 90 -3.83 -8.32 9.17
CA PRO A 90 -5.21 -8.70 8.90
C PRO A 90 -5.57 -8.32 7.46
N ARG A 91 -6.46 -9.07 6.81
CA ARG A 91 -7.04 -8.74 5.50
C ARG A 91 -8.55 -9.00 5.52
N TRP A 92 -9.26 -8.49 4.51
CA TRP A 92 -10.71 -8.68 4.36
C TRP A 92 -11.15 -10.16 4.42
N GLU A 93 -10.55 -11.05 3.62
CA GLU A 93 -10.93 -12.47 3.59
C GLU A 93 -10.09 -13.37 4.53
N PRO A 94 -10.76 -14.29 5.28
CA PRO A 94 -10.10 -15.25 6.16
C PRO A 94 -9.57 -16.44 5.37
N GLY A 95 -8.27 -16.48 5.09
CA GLY A 95 -7.67 -17.66 4.44
C GLY A 95 -6.15 -17.64 4.36
N ALA A 96 -5.55 -16.46 4.20
CA ALA A 96 -4.10 -16.32 4.17
C ALA A 96 -3.70 -15.01 4.84
N TYR A 97 -3.05 -15.11 6.01
CA TYR A 97 -2.51 -13.95 6.73
C TYR A 97 -1.00 -13.89 6.55
N LYS A 98 -0.45 -12.70 6.32
CA LYS A 98 1.00 -12.51 6.40
C LYS A 98 1.38 -12.31 7.85
N ILE A 99 2.34 -13.09 8.33
CA ILE A 99 2.87 -12.96 9.69
C ILE A 99 4.38 -12.76 9.66
N SER A 100 4.88 -12.03 10.65
CA SER A 100 6.30 -11.94 10.99
C SER A 100 6.49 -12.37 12.43
N LYS A 101 7.60 -13.05 12.71
CA LYS A 101 8.01 -13.49 14.06
C LYS A 101 9.28 -12.77 14.53
N ASP A 102 9.72 -11.74 13.80
CA ASP A 102 11.01 -11.08 13.95
C ASP A 102 10.97 -9.58 13.65
N TYR A 103 9.93 -8.90 14.16
CA TYR A 103 9.73 -7.45 14.04
C TYR A 103 9.47 -6.94 12.60
N GLY A 104 9.10 -7.83 11.68
CA GLY A 104 8.84 -7.51 10.28
C GLY A 104 10.06 -7.65 9.37
N GLN A 105 11.14 -8.29 9.83
CA GLN A 105 12.31 -8.57 8.98
C GLN A 105 12.01 -9.65 7.95
N THR A 106 11.38 -10.75 8.39
CA THR A 106 10.91 -11.84 7.53
C THR A 106 9.41 -12.01 7.64
N TRP A 107 8.81 -12.47 6.54
CA TRP A 107 7.38 -12.63 6.40
C TRP A 107 7.08 -14.00 5.83
N GLN A 108 6.06 -14.65 6.39
CA GLN A 108 5.54 -15.93 5.91
C GLN A 108 4.03 -15.86 5.80
N VAL A 109 3.47 -16.66 4.91
CA VAL A 109 2.02 -16.86 4.85
C VAL A 109 1.65 -17.87 5.93
N ALA A 110 0.76 -17.48 6.82
CA ALA A 110 0.07 -18.37 7.72
C ALA A 110 -1.27 -18.75 7.08
N THR A 111 -1.42 -20.03 6.78
CA THR A 111 -2.71 -20.61 6.41
C THR A 111 -3.42 -20.97 7.70
N TYR A 112 -4.52 -20.29 8.00
CA TYR A 112 -5.42 -20.77 9.05
C TYR A 112 -6.23 -21.90 8.43
N MET A 113 -5.95 -23.15 8.79
CA MET A 113 -6.91 -24.23 8.55
C MET A 113 -8.08 -23.97 9.48
N ALA A 114 -9.11 -23.26 9.00
CA ALA A 114 -10.38 -23.22 9.71
C ALA A 114 -10.90 -24.67 9.73
N SER A 115 -10.78 -25.33 10.87
CA SER A 115 -11.28 -26.68 11.06
C SER A 115 -12.78 -26.69 11.32
N PHE A 116 -13.59 -25.91 10.59
CA PHE A 116 -15.05 -26.02 10.57
C PHE A 116 -15.60 -25.46 9.25
N PRO A 117 -16.48 -26.19 8.54
CA PRO A 117 -17.24 -25.59 7.45
C PRO A 117 -18.17 -24.54 8.03
N ALA A 118 -18.31 -23.41 7.33
CA ALA A 118 -19.36 -22.45 7.61
C ALA A 118 -20.69 -23.22 7.59
N LEU A 119 -21.40 -23.23 8.72
CA LEU A 119 -22.78 -23.70 8.76
C LEU A 119 -23.60 -22.72 7.93
N GLU A 120 -24.21 -23.22 6.86
CA GLU A 120 -25.23 -22.54 6.05
C GLU A 120 -26.44 -22.14 6.90
#